data_AF-A0A8C1MNA1-F1
#
_entry.id   AF-A0A8C1MNA1-F1
#
_cell.length_a   1.000
_cell.length_b   1.000
_cell.length_c   1.000
_cell.angle_alpha   90.00
_cell.angle_beta   90.00
_cell.angle_gamma   90.00
#
_symmetry.space_group_name_H-M   'P 1'
#
loop_
_entity.id
_entity.type
_entity.pdbx_description
1 polymer ?
#
loop_
_entity_poly.entity_id
_entity_poly.type
_entity_poly.pdbx_seq_one_letter_code
_entity_poly.pdbx_strand_id
1 'polypeptide(L)'
;FLPAMKQIGNVAALPGIVHRSIGLPDVHSGYGFAIGNMAAFDMDDPEAVVSPGGVGFDINCGVRLLRTNLDEGDVQPVKEQLAQSMFDHIPVGVGSKVKKKK
;
A
#
# COMPACT_ATOMS: atom_id res chain seq x y z
N PHE A 1 -0.90 -16.50 -12.79
CA PHE A 1 -1.78 -15.52 -12.12
C PHE A 1 -2.79 -14.98 -13.12
N LEU A 2 -4.03 -14.71 -12.68
CA LEU A 2 -5.02 -14.03 -13.52
C LEU A 2 -4.47 -12.63 -13.90
N PRO A 3 -4.55 -12.19 -15.17
CA PRO A 3 -4.17 -10.85 -15.55
C PRO A 3 -5.01 -9.79 -14.82
N ALA A 4 -4.40 -8.64 -14.51
CA ALA A 4 -5.04 -7.55 -13.76
C ALA A 4 -6.40 -7.14 -14.35
N MET A 5 -6.52 -7.06 -15.68
CA MET A 5 -7.79 -6.73 -16.35
C MET A 5 -8.90 -7.75 -16.07
N LYS A 6 -8.57 -9.05 -15.96
CA LYS A 6 -9.56 -10.07 -15.57
C LYS A 6 -9.95 -9.91 -14.11
N GLN A 7 -9.01 -9.57 -13.23
CA GLN A 7 -9.29 -9.36 -11.82
C GLN A 7 -10.20 -8.14 -11.59
N ILE A 8 -9.96 -7.03 -12.29
CA ILE A 8 -10.86 -5.85 -12.28
C ILE A 8 -12.28 -6.26 -12.71
N GLY A 9 -12.40 -7.08 -13.78
CA GLY A 9 -13.68 -7.61 -14.24
C GLY A 9 -14.37 -8.51 -13.22
N ASN A 10 -13.62 -9.36 -12.52
CA ASN A 10 -14.16 -10.20 -11.45
C ASN A 10 -14.69 -9.33 -10.28
N VAL A 11 -13.95 -8.28 -9.91
CA VAL A 11 -14.38 -7.34 -8.87
C VAL A 11 -15.64 -6.59 -9.27
N ALA A 12 -15.77 -6.23 -10.56
CA ALA A 12 -16.98 -5.58 -11.09
C ALA A 12 -18.24 -6.46 -11.00
N ALA A 13 -18.08 -7.78 -10.80
CA ALA A 13 -19.19 -8.72 -10.64
C ALA A 13 -19.56 -8.99 -9.17
N LEU A 14 -18.88 -8.35 -8.21
CA LEU A 14 -19.18 -8.54 -6.79
C LEU A 14 -20.48 -7.83 -6.39
N PRO A 15 -21.32 -8.45 -5.53
CA PRO A 15 -22.55 -7.83 -5.03
C PRO A 15 -22.30 -6.53 -4.29
N GLY A 16 -23.24 -5.59 -4.38
CA GLY A 16 -23.17 -4.29 -3.72
C GLY A 16 -22.13 -3.33 -4.28
N ILE A 17 -21.46 -3.62 -5.40
CA ILE A 17 -20.48 -2.69 -5.98
C ILE A 17 -21.16 -1.39 -6.45
N VAL A 18 -20.58 -0.27 -6.05
CA VAL A 18 -21.06 1.06 -6.45
C VAL A 18 -20.41 1.44 -7.78
N HIS A 19 -21.26 1.55 -8.80
CA HIS A 19 -20.91 1.97 -10.17
C HIS A 19 -19.91 1.07 -10.91
N ARG A 20 -18.61 1.12 -10.56
CA ARG A 20 -17.52 0.54 -11.37
C ARG A 20 -16.38 0.02 -10.49
N SER A 21 -15.72 -1.03 -10.99
CA SER A 21 -14.37 -1.41 -10.54
C SER A 21 -13.34 -0.62 -11.35
N ILE A 22 -12.45 0.10 -10.67
CA ILE A 22 -11.51 1.05 -11.29
C ILE A 22 -10.08 0.53 -11.15
N GLY A 23 -9.33 0.45 -12.24
CA GLY A 23 -7.88 0.23 -12.21
C GLY A 23 -7.14 1.57 -12.33
N LEU A 24 -6.21 1.81 -11.42
CA LEU A 24 -5.27 2.94 -11.49
C LEU A 24 -4.17 2.70 -12.54
N PRO A 25 -3.44 3.74 -12.98
CA PRO A 25 -2.43 3.59 -14.05
C PRO A 25 -1.28 2.61 -13.75
N ASP A 26 -1.03 2.30 -12.49
CA ASP A 26 -0.02 1.36 -11.99
C ASP A 26 -0.56 -0.07 -11.79
N VAL A 27 -1.76 -0.36 -12.31
CA VAL A 27 -2.45 -1.63 -12.09
C VAL A 27 -1.68 -2.85 -12.57
N HIS A 28 -1.62 -3.87 -11.71
CA HIS A 28 -1.02 -5.16 -12.02
C HIS A 28 -1.65 -6.29 -11.21
N SER A 29 -1.33 -7.52 -11.58
CA SER A 29 -1.97 -8.71 -11.02
C SER A 29 -1.76 -8.79 -9.50
N GLY A 30 -2.85 -8.99 -8.75
CA GLY A 30 -2.86 -9.13 -7.30
C GLY A 30 -3.47 -10.47 -6.84
N TYR A 31 -4.07 -10.49 -5.65
CA TYR A 31 -4.74 -11.66 -5.07
C TYR A 31 -6.25 -11.43 -4.96
N GLY A 32 -7.01 -12.00 -5.91
CA GLY A 32 -8.45 -11.71 -6.06
C GLY A 32 -8.67 -10.38 -6.76
N PHE A 33 -8.42 -9.28 -6.04
CA PHE A 33 -8.35 -7.93 -6.61
C PHE A 33 -6.97 -7.71 -7.24
N ALA A 34 -6.89 -6.80 -8.22
CA ALA A 34 -5.61 -6.32 -8.74
C ALA A 34 -4.99 -5.28 -7.80
N ILE A 35 -3.66 -5.18 -7.75
CA ILE A 35 -3.00 -4.05 -7.07
C ILE A 35 -3.27 -2.79 -7.89
N GLY A 36 -3.60 -1.68 -7.24
CA GLY A 36 -4.10 -0.47 -7.90
C GLY A 36 -5.57 -0.55 -8.31
N ASN A 37 -6.33 -1.56 -7.86
CA ASN A 37 -7.78 -1.63 -8.07
C ASN A 37 -8.54 -0.95 -6.92
N MET A 38 -9.46 -0.05 -7.26
CA MET A 38 -10.42 0.56 -6.34
C MET A 38 -11.83 0.06 -6.64
N ALA A 39 -12.57 -0.32 -5.60
CA ALA A 39 -13.99 -0.59 -5.66
C ALA A 39 -14.65 -0.09 -4.36
N ALA A 40 -15.81 0.54 -4.50
CA ALA A 40 -16.65 0.92 -3.38
C ALA A 40 -17.84 -0.03 -3.32
N PHE A 41 -18.31 -0.36 -2.12
CA PHE A 41 -19.46 -1.23 -1.87
C PHE A 41 -20.48 -0.47 -1.01
N ASP A 42 -21.77 -0.62 -1.33
CA ASP A 42 -22.87 0.04 -0.63
C ASP A 42 -23.06 -0.58 0.76
N MET A 43 -23.00 0.23 1.81
CA MET A 43 -23.12 -0.25 3.20
C MET A 43 -24.57 -0.53 3.60
N ASP A 44 -25.54 -0.01 2.86
CA ASP A 44 -26.97 -0.24 3.10
C ASP A 44 -27.49 -1.49 2.35
N ASP A 45 -26.72 -2.03 1.40
CA ASP A 45 -27.05 -3.26 0.68
C ASP A 45 -26.63 -4.50 1.53
N PRO A 46 -27.59 -5.34 1.98
CA PRO A 46 -27.27 -6.52 2.79
C PRO A 46 -26.45 -7.58 2.04
N GLU A 47 -26.40 -7.54 0.71
CA GLU A 47 -25.60 -8.46 -0.10
C GLU A 47 -24.17 -7.93 -0.33
N ALA A 48 -23.87 -6.68 0.04
CA ALA A 48 -22.56 -6.09 -0.15
C ALA A 48 -21.46 -6.84 0.61
N VAL A 49 -20.26 -6.83 0.03
CA VAL A 49 -19.15 -7.67 0.50
C VAL A 49 -17.98 -6.83 1.01
N VAL A 50 -17.27 -7.39 2.00
CA VAL A 50 -15.93 -6.96 2.37
C VAL A 50 -14.97 -8.09 2.00
N SER A 51 -14.00 -7.80 1.12
CA SER A 51 -13.00 -8.78 0.70
C SER A 51 -11.62 -8.40 1.22
N PRO A 52 -10.96 -9.24 2.05
CA PRO A 52 -9.57 -9.02 2.46
C PRO A 52 -8.61 -8.89 1.28
N GLY A 53 -8.90 -9.57 0.16
CA GLY A 53 -8.12 -9.47 -1.07
C GLY A 53 -8.16 -8.07 -1.71
N GLY A 54 -9.22 -7.30 -1.46
CA GLY A 54 -9.33 -5.90 -1.88
C GLY A 54 -8.59 -4.90 -1.00
N VAL A 55 -8.13 -5.33 0.19
CA VAL A 55 -7.30 -4.51 1.08
C VAL A 55 -5.82 -4.86 0.91
N GLY A 56 -5.50 -6.15 0.82
CA GLY A 56 -4.13 -6.66 0.68
C GLY A 56 -3.59 -7.28 1.97
N PHE A 57 -2.50 -8.03 1.84
CA PHE A 57 -1.87 -8.75 2.96
C PHE A 57 -1.19 -7.79 3.96
N ASP A 58 -0.49 -6.77 3.46
CA ASP A 58 0.15 -5.74 4.28
C ASP A 58 -0.83 -4.58 4.53
N ILE A 59 -1.72 -4.79 5.50
CA ILE A 59 -2.78 -3.84 5.83
C ILE A 59 -2.16 -2.53 6.28
N ASN A 60 -2.60 -1.42 5.66
CA ASN A 60 -2.07 -0.07 5.91
C ASN A 60 -0.59 0.09 5.51
N CYS A 61 -0.11 -0.71 4.56
CA CYS A 61 1.10 -0.37 3.82
C CYS A 61 0.92 1.03 3.21
N GLY A 62 1.85 1.93 3.50
CA GLY A 62 1.68 3.34 3.18
C GLY A 62 2.94 4.15 3.41
N VAL A 63 2.83 5.45 3.15
CA VAL A 63 3.96 6.37 3.16
C VAL A 63 3.73 7.46 4.20
N ARG A 64 4.80 7.84 4.90
CA ARG A 64 4.83 9.02 5.78
C ARG A 64 5.90 9.99 5.29
N LEU A 65 5.52 11.25 5.15
CA LEU A 65 6.44 12.34 4.83
C LEU A 65 6.73 13.18 6.08
N LEU A 66 8.01 13.43 6.36
CA LEU A 66 8.47 14.34 7.40
C LEU A 66 9.25 15.48 6.74
N ARG A 67 8.86 16.71 7.06
CA ARG A 67 9.51 17.93 6.59
C ARG A 67 10.50 18.44 7.63
N THR A 68 11.66 18.89 7.19
CA THR A 68 12.67 19.62 7.99
C THR A 68 12.71 21.09 7.55
N ASN A 69 13.54 21.89 8.21
CA ASN A 69 13.87 23.25 7.75
C ASN A 69 15.25 23.29 7.07
N LEU A 70 15.76 22.15 6.61
CA LEU A 70 17.04 22.05 5.90
C LEU A 70 16.80 22.13 4.40
N ASP A 71 17.74 22.74 3.69
CA ASP A 71 17.77 22.75 2.24
C ASP A 71 18.69 21.65 1.70
N GLU A 72 18.66 21.42 0.38
CA GLU A 72 19.52 20.41 -0.26
C GLU A 72 21.01 20.64 0.03
N GLY A 73 21.44 21.91 0.07
CA GLY A 73 22.83 22.30 0.33
C GLY A 73 23.32 21.88 1.72
N ASP A 74 22.44 21.78 2.71
CA ASP A 74 22.78 21.32 4.06
C ASP A 74 23.00 19.80 4.11
N VAL A 75 22.31 19.06 3.23
CA VAL A 75 22.26 17.58 3.25
C VAL A 75 23.31 16.97 2.33
N GLN A 76 23.56 17.57 1.16
CA GLN A 76 24.49 17.02 0.16
C GLN A 76 25.87 16.65 0.72
N PRO A 77 26.53 17.48 1.57
CA PRO A 77 27.85 17.17 2.12
C PRO A 77 27.86 15.97 3.09
N VAL A 78 26.72 15.67 3.73
CA VAL A 78 26.61 14.65 4.79
C VAL A 78 25.72 13.47 4.40
N LYS A 79 25.24 13.40 3.15
CA LYS A 79 24.22 12.45 2.71
C LYS A 79 24.55 10.99 3.02
N GLU A 80 25.81 10.58 2.85
CA GLU A 80 26.24 9.21 3.10
C GLU A 80 26.24 8.89 4.60
N GLN A 81 26.75 9.82 5.42
CA GLN A 81 26.72 9.69 6.88
C GLN A 81 25.29 9.67 7.41
N LEU A 82 24.40 10.49 6.85
CA LEU A 82 22.99 10.52 7.20
C LEU A 82 22.29 9.21 6.85
N ALA A 83 22.50 8.68 5.63
CA ALA A 83 21.92 7.40 5.21
C ALA A 83 22.42 6.24 6.10
N GLN A 84 23.71 6.19 6.40
CA GLN A 84 24.28 5.18 7.30
C GLN A 84 23.68 5.30 8.71
N SER A 85 23.58 6.53 9.24
CA SER A 85 22.96 6.77 10.54
C SER A 85 21.50 6.32 10.57
N MET A 86 20.73 6.59 9.51
CA MET A 86 19.36 6.09 9.38
C MET A 86 19.31 4.56 9.38
N PHE A 87 20.18 3.89 8.64
CA PHE A 87 20.24 2.43 8.61
C PHE A 87 20.58 1.82 9.98
N ASP A 88 21.51 2.43 10.71
CA ASP A 88 21.92 1.96 12.04
C ASP A 88 20.79 2.11 13.08
N HIS A 89 19.93 3.13 12.92
CA HIS A 89 18.87 3.48 13.87
C HIS A 89 17.48 2.97 13.49
N ILE A 90 17.22 2.67 12.21
CA ILE A 90 15.94 2.18 11.71
C ILE A 90 16.08 0.68 11.43
N PRO A 91 15.51 -0.20 12.27
CA PRO A 91 15.60 -1.63 12.05
C PRO A 91 14.91 -2.03 10.74
N VAL A 92 15.66 -2.65 9.83
CA VAL A 92 15.17 -3.18 8.55
C VAL A 92 15.45 -4.67 8.43
N GLY A 93 14.70 -5.37 7.58
CA GLY A 93 14.85 -6.80 7.32
C GLY A 93 13.78 -7.68 7.99
N VAL A 94 13.48 -8.81 7.34
CA VAL A 94 12.47 -9.78 7.82
C VAL A 94 12.92 -10.35 9.17
N GLY A 95 12.06 -10.26 10.18
CA GLY A 95 12.36 -10.77 11.52
C GLY A 95 13.19 -9.83 12.41
N SER A 96 13.60 -8.66 11.89
CA SER A 96 14.26 -7.63 12.70
C SER A 96 13.33 -7.11 13.79
N LYS A 97 13.85 -6.99 15.01
CA LYS A 97 13.11 -6.50 16.18
C LYS A 97 13.71 -5.18 16.64
N VAL A 98 12.87 -4.23 17.01
CA VAL A 98 13.32 -3.03 17.74
C VAL A 98 13.90 -3.48 19.08
N LYS A 99 15.10 -3.03 19.43
CA LYS A 99 15.61 -3.17 20.80
C LYS A 99 14.63 -2.43 21.72
N LYS A 100 13.81 -3.17 22.48
CA LYS A 100 12.99 -2.57 23.54
C LYS A 100 13.95 -1.87 24.51
N LYS A 101 13.88 -0.54 24.59
CA LYS A 101 14.48 0.18 25.72
C LYS A 101 13.77 -0.36 26.98
N LYS A 102 14.53 -1.00 27.86
CA LYS A 102 14.10 -1.26 29.23
C LYS A 102 13.96 0.07 29.96
#